data_AF-A0A9D6UVZ2-F1
#
_entry.id   AF-A0A9D6UVZ2-F1
#
_cell.length_a   1.000
_cell.length_b   1.000
_cell.length_c   1.000
_cell.angle_alpha   90.00
_cell.angle_beta   90.00
_cell.angle_gamma   90.00
#
_symmetry.space_group_name_H-M   'P 1'
#
loop_
_entity.id
_entity.type
_entity.pdbx_description
1 polymer ?
#
loop_
_entity_poly.entity_id
_entity_poly.type
_entity_poly.pdbx_seq_one_letter_code
_entity_poly.pdbx_strand_id
1 'polypeptide(L)'
;MSGTTTPSLNELYMATMSCARHLQVSGLRAFGSDEWREAILYYLAGMRLGIKDVTYRPKIAFGPYTLRLEPECGRYYAYGPENTTPWCPRFSEAQVLMTSDSAQDVELALFEFVKTESIRMLVLCFNPQGYLFIWKDTEGGYSVSANNLPPSPFSRLR
;
A
#
# COMPACT_ATOMS: atom_id res chain seq x y z
N MET A 1 21.98 -24.72 -26.85
CA MET A 1 22.35 -23.33 -26.49
C MET A 1 21.05 -22.54 -26.33
N SER A 2 20.51 -22.45 -25.11
CA SER A 2 19.28 -21.67 -24.86
C SER A 2 19.67 -20.27 -24.43
N GLY A 3 19.46 -19.28 -25.30
CA GLY A 3 19.61 -17.88 -24.97
C GLY A 3 18.44 -17.47 -24.07
N THR A 4 18.72 -17.26 -22.79
CA THR A 4 17.81 -16.55 -21.88
C THR A 4 17.89 -15.07 -22.23
N THR A 5 16.94 -14.59 -23.03
CA THR A 5 16.76 -13.17 -23.30
C THR A 5 16.37 -12.48 -22.00
N THR A 6 17.27 -11.65 -21.45
CA THR A 6 16.97 -10.80 -20.30
C THR A 6 15.88 -9.82 -20.71
N PRO A 7 14.74 -9.72 -19.99
CA PRO A 7 13.69 -8.79 -20.34
C PRO A 7 14.25 -7.36 -20.28
N SER A 8 13.90 -6.55 -21.27
CA SER A 8 14.31 -5.16 -21.34
C SER A 8 13.74 -4.36 -20.15
N LEU A 9 14.41 -3.26 -19.78
CA LEU A 9 13.91 -2.34 -18.76
C LEU A 9 12.48 -1.84 -19.07
N ASN A 10 12.13 -1.69 -20.35
CA ASN A 10 10.78 -1.34 -20.78
C ASN A 10 9.77 -2.48 -20.58
N GLU A 11 10.16 -3.74 -20.73
CA GLU A 11 9.28 -4.88 -20.43
C GLU A 11 9.08 -5.07 -18.92
N LEU A 12 10.12 -4.81 -18.11
CA LEU A 12 10.00 -4.73 -16.65
C LEU A 12 9.11 -3.56 -16.22
N TYR A 13 9.21 -2.41 -16.88
CA TYR A 13 8.37 -1.23 -16.66
C TYR A 13 6.91 -1.48 -17.09
N MET A 14 6.69 -2.18 -18.21
CA MET A 14 5.34 -2.53 -18.68
C MET A 14 4.71 -3.65 -17.84
N ALA A 15 5.49 -4.62 -17.35
CA ALA A 15 5.03 -5.64 -16.41
C ALA A 15 4.66 -5.06 -15.03
N THR A 16 5.26 -3.92 -14.65
CA THR A 16 4.86 -3.14 -13.46
C THR A 16 3.73 -2.14 -13.74
N MET A 17 3.40 -1.84 -15.01
CA MET A 17 2.38 -0.84 -15.36
C MET A 17 0.95 -1.36 -15.63
N SER A 18 0.70 -2.67 -15.69
CA SER A 18 -0.63 -3.20 -16.09
C SER A 18 -1.47 -3.87 -14.99
N CYS A 19 -1.03 -3.89 -13.73
CA CYS A 19 -1.92 -4.26 -12.63
C CYS A 19 -2.63 -2.99 -12.14
N ALA A 20 -3.76 -2.67 -12.79
CA ALA A 20 -4.82 -1.76 -12.32
C ALA A 20 -4.39 -0.84 -11.16
N ARG A 21 -4.03 0.42 -11.46
CA ARG A 21 -3.70 1.46 -10.46
C ARG A 21 -4.89 1.85 -9.55
N HIS A 22 -5.86 0.97 -9.36
CA HIS A 22 -7.01 1.20 -8.53
C HIS A 22 -6.68 0.90 -7.07
N LEU A 23 -7.16 1.72 -6.13
CA LEU A 23 -7.18 1.31 -4.73
C LEU A 23 -8.47 0.54 -4.46
N GLN A 24 -8.33 -0.63 -3.85
CA GLN A 24 -9.48 -1.43 -3.45
C GLN A 24 -9.68 -1.35 -1.94
N VAL A 25 -10.83 -0.86 -1.51
CA VAL A 25 -11.22 -0.82 -0.10
C VAL A 25 -12.18 -1.96 0.20
N SER A 26 -11.78 -2.82 1.14
CA SER A 26 -12.53 -3.97 1.67
C SER A 26 -13.17 -4.90 0.64
N GLY A 27 -12.63 -4.92 -0.58
CA GLY A 27 -13.08 -5.84 -1.63
C GLY A 27 -14.27 -5.35 -2.46
N LEU A 28 -15.01 -4.35 -1.96
CA LEU A 28 -16.33 -3.97 -2.46
C LEU A 28 -16.32 -2.67 -3.27
N ARG A 29 -15.42 -1.75 -2.94
CA ARG A 29 -15.27 -0.47 -3.64
C ARG A 29 -13.87 -0.33 -4.22
N ALA A 30 -13.81 0.02 -5.49
CA ALA A 30 -12.58 0.38 -6.19
C ALA A 30 -12.59 1.90 -6.47
N PHE A 31 -11.44 2.52 -6.31
CA PHE A 31 -11.20 3.94 -6.57
C PHE A 31 -10.14 4.05 -7.67
N GLY A 32 -10.24 5.07 -8.51
CA GLY A 32 -9.21 5.42 -9.48
C GLY A 32 -7.87 5.75 -8.81
N SER A 33 -6.80 5.77 -9.59
CA SER A 33 -5.46 6.14 -9.08
C SER A 33 -5.35 7.60 -8.66
N ASP A 34 -6.14 8.45 -9.32
CA ASP A 34 -6.35 9.87 -9.04
C ASP A 34 -7.21 10.09 -7.78
N GLU A 35 -8.09 9.14 -7.46
CA GLU A 35 -8.98 9.15 -6.29
C GLU A 35 -8.35 8.54 -5.02
N TRP A 36 -7.02 8.37 -4.99
CA TRP A 36 -6.33 7.66 -3.89
C TRP A 36 -6.54 8.32 -2.52
N ARG A 37 -6.65 9.65 -2.48
CA ARG A 37 -6.93 10.41 -1.25
C ARG A 37 -8.32 10.04 -0.72
N GLU A 38 -9.32 10.00 -1.60
CA GLU A 38 -10.70 9.66 -1.25
C GLU A 38 -10.82 8.21 -0.81
N ALA A 39 -10.08 7.30 -1.44
CA ALA A 39 -10.02 5.90 -1.03
C ALA A 39 -9.52 5.74 0.41
N ILE A 40 -8.42 6.43 0.78
CA ILE A 40 -7.90 6.40 2.15
C ILE A 40 -8.90 7.04 3.12
N LEU A 41 -9.48 8.18 2.78
CA LEU A 41 -10.49 8.83 3.63
C LEU A 41 -11.75 7.98 3.80
N TYR A 42 -12.21 7.31 2.75
CA TYR A 42 -13.32 6.37 2.79
C TYR A 42 -13.01 5.18 3.71
N TYR A 43 -11.80 4.63 3.62
CA TYR A 43 -11.33 3.58 4.53
C TYR A 43 -11.36 4.04 5.99
N LEU A 44 -10.74 5.18 6.30
CA LEU A 44 -10.67 5.73 7.67
C LEU A 44 -12.06 6.08 8.23
N ALA A 45 -12.91 6.71 7.42
CA ALA A 45 -14.29 7.01 7.79
C ALA A 45 -15.10 5.73 7.98
N GLY A 46 -14.92 4.74 7.11
CA GLY A 46 -15.55 3.43 7.20
C GLY A 46 -15.25 2.74 8.51
N MET A 47 -13.97 2.72 8.90
CA MET A 47 -13.51 2.20 10.19
C MET A 47 -14.16 2.90 11.38
N ARG A 48 -14.20 4.23 11.36
CA ARG A 48 -14.72 5.03 12.47
C ARG A 48 -16.25 4.99 12.59
N LEU A 49 -16.96 4.98 11.47
CA LEU A 49 -18.42 5.11 11.41
C LEU A 49 -19.16 3.77 11.36
N GLY A 50 -18.44 2.64 11.33
CA GLY A 50 -19.11 1.34 11.33
C GLY A 50 -19.68 0.94 9.96
N ILE A 51 -19.17 1.49 8.85
CA ILE A 51 -19.69 1.15 7.51
C ILE A 51 -19.38 -0.33 7.23
N LYS A 52 -20.42 -1.15 7.06
CA LYS A 52 -20.34 -2.62 7.09
C LYS A 52 -19.38 -3.21 6.06
N ASP A 53 -19.31 -2.61 4.88
CA ASP A 53 -18.40 -3.04 3.82
C ASP A 53 -16.93 -2.86 4.22
N VAL A 54 -16.62 -1.86 5.05
CA VAL A 54 -15.27 -1.60 5.57
C VAL A 54 -14.98 -2.39 6.85
N THR A 55 -15.86 -2.30 7.85
CA THR A 55 -15.56 -2.70 9.24
C THR A 55 -15.52 -4.20 9.48
N TYR A 56 -16.26 -5.00 8.70
CA TYR A 56 -16.27 -6.45 8.89
C TYR A 56 -14.92 -7.09 8.53
N ARG A 57 -14.24 -6.57 7.50
CA ARG A 57 -12.91 -7.02 7.07
C ARG A 57 -12.08 -5.82 6.59
N PRO A 58 -11.55 -5.01 7.52
CA PRO A 58 -10.83 -3.79 7.18
C PRO A 58 -9.59 -4.07 6.35
N LYS A 59 -9.62 -3.69 5.07
CA LYS A 59 -8.42 -3.72 4.23
C LYS A 59 -8.43 -2.61 3.21
N ILE A 60 -7.24 -2.15 2.86
CA ILE A 60 -7.00 -1.26 1.73
C ILE A 60 -5.87 -1.84 0.89
N ALA A 61 -6.10 -2.01 -0.40
CA ALA A 61 -5.11 -2.48 -1.35
C ALA A 61 -4.55 -1.31 -2.15
N PHE A 62 -3.23 -1.18 -2.13
CA PHE A 62 -2.44 -0.26 -2.92
C PHE A 62 -1.79 -1.07 -4.05
N GLY A 63 -2.50 -1.18 -5.18
CA GLY A 63 -2.10 -2.06 -6.28
C GLY A 63 -1.91 -3.51 -5.80
N PRO A 64 -0.70 -4.09 -5.91
CA PRO A 64 -0.46 -5.49 -5.55
C PRO A 64 -0.27 -5.72 -4.03
N TYR A 65 -0.16 -4.66 -3.24
CA TYR A 65 0.06 -4.75 -1.80
C TYR A 65 -1.24 -4.48 -1.04
N THR A 66 -1.55 -5.32 -0.06
CA THR A 66 -2.74 -5.14 0.79
C THR A 66 -2.31 -4.84 2.21
N LEU A 67 -2.87 -3.78 2.78
CA LEU A 67 -2.80 -3.41 4.18
C LEU A 67 -4.11 -3.84 4.86
N ARG A 68 -4.02 -4.50 6.01
CA ARG A 68 -5.17 -5.05 6.74
C ARG A 68 -5.01 -4.88 8.24
N LEU A 69 -6.10 -4.53 8.91
CA LEU A 69 -6.15 -4.53 10.38
C LEU A 69 -6.50 -5.93 10.88
N GLU A 70 -5.76 -6.42 11.87
CA GLU A 70 -6.07 -7.62 12.64
C GLU A 70 -6.85 -7.21 13.92
N PRO A 71 -8.17 -7.45 14.00
CA PRO A 71 -8.99 -6.95 15.10
C PRO A 71 -8.60 -7.51 16.47
N GLU A 72 -8.06 -8.73 16.51
CA GLU A 72 -7.74 -9.43 17.76
C GLU A 72 -6.57 -8.78 18.52
N CYS A 73 -5.61 -8.18 17.79
CA CYS A 73 -4.44 -7.55 18.40
C CYS A 73 -4.35 -6.04 18.16
N GLY A 74 -5.25 -5.47 17.36
CA GLY A 74 -5.26 -4.03 17.06
C GLY A 74 -4.03 -3.56 16.29
N ARG A 75 -3.46 -4.44 15.45
CA ARG A 75 -2.27 -4.15 14.65
C ARG A 75 -2.54 -4.38 13.17
N TYR A 76 -1.91 -3.55 12.36
CA TYR A 76 -1.90 -3.71 10.93
C TYR A 76 -0.84 -4.72 10.51
N TYR A 77 -1.13 -5.43 9.42
CA TYR A 77 -0.15 -6.19 8.66
C TYR A 77 -0.33 -5.91 7.17
N ALA A 78 0.73 -6.12 6.42
CA ALA A 78 0.69 -6.02 4.97
C ALA A 78 1.23 -7.30 4.31
N TYR A 79 0.72 -7.59 3.12
CA TYR A 79 1.19 -8.70 2.29
C TYR A 79 1.13 -8.32 0.81
N GLY A 80 1.89 -9.03 -0.01
CA GLY A 80 1.98 -8.74 -1.44
C GLY A 80 2.71 -9.82 -2.23
N PRO A 81 3.13 -9.52 -3.47
CA PRO A 81 3.93 -10.43 -4.28
C PRO A 81 5.32 -10.69 -3.65
N GLU A 82 5.78 -11.94 -3.75
CA GLU A 82 7.13 -12.34 -3.31
C GLU A 82 8.22 -11.70 -4.18
N ASN A 83 9.41 -11.53 -3.60
CA ASN A 83 10.65 -11.19 -4.32
C ASN A 83 10.59 -9.89 -5.16
N THR A 84 9.84 -8.89 -4.70
CA THR A 84 9.90 -7.56 -5.30
C THR A 84 11.14 -6.82 -4.80
N THR A 85 12.02 -6.40 -5.71
CA THR A 85 13.12 -5.51 -5.35
C THR A 85 12.52 -4.17 -4.97
N PRO A 86 12.70 -3.69 -3.73
CA PRO A 86 12.12 -2.43 -3.31
C PRO A 86 12.72 -1.29 -4.14
N TRP A 87 11.86 -0.45 -4.71
CA TRP A 87 12.27 0.80 -5.32
C TRP A 87 11.38 1.92 -4.80
N CYS A 88 12.00 3.00 -4.35
CA CYS A 88 11.31 4.23 -4.02
C CYS A 88 12.20 5.45 -4.32
N PRO A 89 11.60 6.59 -4.69
CA PRO A 89 12.35 7.83 -4.89
C PRO A 89 12.94 8.34 -3.56
N ARG A 90 14.05 9.08 -3.65
CA ARG A 90 14.65 9.72 -2.48
C ARG A 90 13.91 11.00 -2.13
N PHE A 91 13.48 11.11 -0.88
CA PHE A 91 12.93 12.33 -0.31
C PHE A 91 13.80 12.81 0.86
N SER A 92 13.67 14.10 1.22
CA SER A 92 14.29 14.60 2.45
C SER A 92 13.56 14.04 3.68
N GLU A 93 14.24 13.99 4.83
CA GLU A 93 13.64 13.48 6.08
C GLU A 93 12.34 14.19 6.45
N ALA A 94 12.28 15.52 6.24
CA ALA A 94 11.08 16.32 6.49
C ALA A 94 9.87 15.97 5.61
N GLN A 95 10.09 15.23 4.51
CA GLN A 95 9.05 14.79 3.57
C GLN A 95 8.63 13.33 3.79
N VAL A 96 9.27 12.62 4.73
CA VAL A 96 9.00 11.21 5.01
C VAL A 96 8.32 11.08 6.35
N LEU A 97 7.14 10.47 6.37
CA LEU A 97 6.44 10.06 7.58
C LEU A 97 6.63 8.55 7.78
N MET A 98 7.31 8.17 8.85
CA MET A 98 7.51 6.77 9.22
C MET A 98 6.69 6.44 10.46
N THR A 99 6.05 5.26 10.50
CA THR A 99 5.14 4.88 11.58
C THR A 99 5.18 3.38 11.89
N SER A 100 4.66 3.00 13.06
CA SER A 100 4.58 1.61 13.54
C SER A 100 3.41 0.85 12.89
N ASP A 101 3.22 -0.40 13.30
CA ASP A 101 2.09 -1.25 12.89
C ASP A 101 0.87 -1.14 13.84
N SER A 102 0.88 -0.25 14.83
CA SER A 102 -0.27 -0.06 15.72
C SER A 102 -1.45 0.58 14.97
N ALA A 103 -2.69 0.21 15.32
CA ALA A 103 -3.87 0.74 14.64
C ALA A 103 -3.94 2.27 14.67
N GLN A 104 -3.70 2.86 15.84
CA GLN A 104 -3.73 4.31 16.03
C GLN A 104 -2.68 5.02 15.19
N ASP A 105 -1.43 4.52 15.19
CA ASP A 105 -0.34 5.18 14.50
C ASP A 105 -0.49 5.09 12.97
N VAL A 106 -0.97 3.95 12.46
CA VAL A 106 -1.24 3.77 11.02
C VAL A 106 -2.38 4.66 10.55
N GLU A 107 -3.49 4.71 11.29
CA GLU A 107 -4.65 5.52 10.92
C GLU A 107 -4.34 7.02 10.95
N LEU A 108 -3.61 7.48 11.97
CA LEU A 108 -3.14 8.85 12.03
C LEU A 108 -2.16 9.17 10.89
N ALA A 109 -1.23 8.26 10.61
CA ALA A 109 -0.24 8.48 9.55
C ALA A 109 -0.86 8.47 8.15
N LEU A 110 -1.87 7.62 7.90
CA LEU A 110 -2.67 7.64 6.67
C LEU A 110 -3.40 8.98 6.51
N PHE A 111 -4.01 9.48 7.59
CA PHE A 111 -4.67 10.79 7.58
C PHE A 111 -3.70 11.93 7.30
N GLU A 112 -2.56 11.98 8.00
CA GLU A 112 -1.53 13.00 7.80
C GLU A 112 -0.91 12.93 6.40
N PHE A 113 -0.66 11.72 5.88
CA PHE A 113 -0.17 11.54 4.52
C PHE A 113 -1.11 12.12 3.47
N VAL A 114 -2.42 11.91 3.63
CA VAL A 114 -3.46 12.47 2.73
C VAL A 114 -3.53 13.99 2.85
N LYS A 115 -3.56 14.51 4.09
CA LYS A 115 -3.85 15.92 4.38
C LYS A 115 -2.65 16.85 4.16
N THR A 116 -1.45 16.39 4.48
CA THR A 116 -0.28 17.25 4.61
C THR A 116 0.56 17.18 3.34
N GLU A 117 0.53 18.24 2.52
CA GLU A 117 1.20 18.29 1.21
C GLU A 117 2.73 18.25 1.28
N SER A 118 3.33 18.69 2.39
CA SER A 118 4.79 18.57 2.60
C SER A 118 5.25 17.12 2.78
N ILE A 119 4.38 16.23 3.28
CA ILE A 119 4.67 14.81 3.39
C ILE A 119 4.52 14.20 2.00
N ARG A 120 5.62 13.67 1.47
CA ARG A 120 5.70 13.05 0.14
C ARG A 120 5.73 11.53 0.19
N MET A 121 6.15 10.94 1.30
CA MET A 121 6.22 9.48 1.48
C MET A 121 5.72 9.08 2.87
N LEU A 122 4.95 8.00 2.92
CA LEU A 122 4.57 7.26 4.11
C LEU A 122 5.30 5.91 4.11
N VAL A 123 5.92 5.57 5.24
CA VAL A 123 6.58 4.29 5.48
C VAL A 123 5.91 3.60 6.67
N LEU A 124 5.26 2.47 6.40
CA LEU A 124 4.68 1.63 7.45
C LEU A 124 5.67 0.52 7.80
N CYS A 125 6.05 0.43 9.08
CA CYS A 125 7.00 -0.54 9.60
C CYS A 125 6.27 -1.68 10.33
N PHE A 126 6.47 -2.92 9.89
CA PHE A 126 5.82 -4.12 10.42
C PHE A 126 6.82 -5.05 11.09
N ASN A 127 6.41 -5.67 12.19
CA ASN A 127 7.22 -6.69 12.85
C ASN A 127 7.14 -8.05 12.12
N PRO A 128 8.26 -8.79 11.98
CA PRO A 128 9.59 -8.49 12.51
C PRO A 128 10.42 -7.49 11.69
N GLN A 129 10.30 -7.40 10.34
CA GLN A 129 11.13 -6.49 9.51
C GLN A 129 10.48 -6.09 8.16
N GLY A 130 9.15 -6.02 8.07
CA GLY A 130 8.43 -5.68 6.85
C GLY A 130 8.25 -4.17 6.67
N TYR A 131 8.29 -3.68 5.43
CA TYR A 131 8.03 -2.28 5.13
C TYR A 131 7.09 -2.13 3.94
N LEU A 132 6.11 -1.21 4.07
CA LEU A 132 5.31 -0.73 2.95
C LEU A 132 5.60 0.75 2.74
N PHE A 133 6.03 1.10 1.53
CA PHE A 133 6.34 2.46 1.11
C PHE A 133 5.22 2.95 0.20
N ILE A 134 4.64 4.10 0.53
CA ILE A 134 3.59 4.76 -0.28
C ILE A 134 4.06 6.19 -0.50
N TRP A 135 4.08 6.68 -1.75
CA TRP A 135 4.48 8.06 -2.02
C TRP A 135 3.60 8.74 -3.04
N LYS A 136 3.55 10.08 -2.96
CA LYS A 136 2.80 10.94 -3.87
C LYS A 136 3.58 11.15 -5.16
N ASP A 137 2.98 10.77 -6.28
CA ASP A 137 3.57 10.95 -7.60
C ASP A 137 3.49 12.42 -8.03
N THR A 138 4.28 12.79 -9.05
CA THR A 138 4.30 14.15 -9.60
C THR A 138 3.02 14.48 -10.37
N GLU A 139 2.29 13.48 -10.85
CA GLU A 139 1.06 13.60 -11.63
C GLU A 139 -0.21 13.64 -10.75
N GLY A 140 -0.06 13.79 -9.42
CA GLY A 140 -1.18 13.85 -8.47
C GLY A 140 -1.69 12.49 -7.97
N GLY A 141 -1.20 11.40 -8.55
CA GLY A 141 -1.44 10.03 -8.10
C GLY A 141 -0.54 9.58 -6.93
N TYR A 142 -0.43 8.27 -6.77
CA TYR A 142 0.43 7.64 -5.78
C TYR A 142 1.11 6.41 -6.38
N SER A 143 2.24 6.04 -5.80
CA SER A 143 2.95 4.82 -6.10
C SER A 143 3.33 4.10 -4.81
N VAL A 144 3.64 2.81 -4.94
CA VAL A 144 3.84 1.90 -3.81
C VAL A 144 4.94 0.90 -4.11
N SER A 145 5.68 0.54 -3.06
CA SER A 145 6.66 -0.54 -3.06
C SER A 145 6.67 -1.17 -1.68
N ALA A 146 7.24 -2.37 -1.57
CA ALA A 146 7.41 -3.01 -0.29
C ALA A 146 8.78 -3.69 -0.17
N ASN A 147 9.18 -3.97 1.07
CA ASN A 147 10.35 -4.77 1.40
C ASN A 147 9.97 -5.79 2.48
N ASN A 148 10.40 -7.04 2.32
CA ASN A 148 10.20 -8.12 3.30
C ASN A 148 8.74 -8.32 3.76
N LEU A 149 7.75 -8.11 2.88
CA LEU A 149 6.36 -8.46 3.20
C LEU A 149 6.09 -9.95 2.91
N PRO A 150 5.26 -10.62 3.73
CA PRO A 150 4.83 -11.98 3.44
C PRO A 150 4.03 -12.07 2.13
N PRO A 151 4.03 -13.24 1.48
CA PRO A 151 3.17 -13.49 0.34
C PRO A 151 1.69 -13.33 0.70
N SER A 152 0.88 -12.99 -0.30
CA SER A 152 -0.57 -13.05 -0.14
C SER A 152 -0.99 -14.44 0.36
N PRO A 153 -1.82 -14.56 1.41
CA PRO A 153 -2.26 -15.86 1.92
C PRO A 153 -3.07 -16.67 0.87
N PHE A 154 -3.50 -16.03 -0.22
CA PHE A 154 -4.21 -16.65 -1.33
C PHE A 154 -3.30 -17.17 -2.45
N SER A 155 -1.98 -16.95 -2.38
CA SER A 155 -1.03 -17.43 -3.41
C SER A 155 -0.74 -18.93 -3.33
N ARG A 156 -1.06 -19.60 -2.20
CA ARG A 156 -0.85 -21.04 -1.97
C ARG A 156 -1.98 -21.95 -2.44
N LEU A 157 -3.00 -21.41 -3.10
CA LEU A 157 -4.16 -22.15 -3.61
C LEU A 157 -4.07 -22.46 -5.12
N ARG A 158 -2.86 -22.46 -5.70
CA ARG A 158 -2.61 -22.82 -7.09
C ARG A 158 -1.73 -24.05 -7.19
#